data_AF-A0A917FYR2-F1
#
_entry.id   AF-A0A917FYR2-F1
#
_cell.length_a   1.000
_cell.length_b   1.000
_cell.length_c   1.000
_cell.angle_alpha   90.00
_cell.angle_beta   90.00
_cell.angle_gamma   90.00
#
_symmetry.space_group_name_H-M   'P 1'
#
loop_
_entity.id
_entity.type
_entity.pdbx_description
1 polymer ?
#
loop_
_entity_poly.entity_id
_entity_poly.type
_entity_poly.pdbx_seq_one_letter_code
_entity_poly.pdbx_strand_id
1 'polypeptide(L)' 'MKQIYNVFYEFDDRWHIAGTIEAETKFEAISKVKEASIIEICLKHVVSPDYVRKKMNFDVGETV' A
#
# COMPACT_ATOMS: atom_id res chain seq x y z
N MET A 1 -8.23 -12.56 -15.59
CA MET A 1 -9.00 -11.30 -15.54
C MET A 1 -8.35 -10.44 -14.47
N LYS A 2 -8.07 -9.18 -14.77
CA LYS A 2 -7.47 -8.26 -13.79
C LYS A 2 -8.55 -7.57 -12.96
N GLN A 3 -8.26 -7.34 -11.69
CA GLN A 3 -9.12 -6.69 -10.70
C GLN A 3 -8.38 -5.51 -10.06
N ILE A 4 -9.14 -4.56 -9.52
CA ILE A 4 -8.60 -3.39 -8.83
C ILE A 4 -8.62 -3.65 -7.32
N TYR A 5 -7.44 -3.57 -6.71
CA TYR A 5 -7.24 -3.71 -5.28
C TYR A 5 -6.89 -2.37 -4.66
N ASN A 6 -7.50 -2.03 -3.53
CA ASN A 6 -7.08 -0.94 -2.68
C ASN A 6 -5.81 -1.35 -1.92
N VAL A 7 -4.81 -0.48 -1.91
CA VAL A 7 -3.58 -0.65 -1.12
C VAL A 7 -3.78 0.04 0.22
N PHE A 8 -3.69 -0.73 1.29
CA PHE A 8 -3.78 -0.25 2.66
C PHE A 8 -2.41 -0.28 3.32
N TYR A 9 -2.17 0.68 4.20
CA TYR A 9 -1.00 0.70 5.07
C TYR A 9 -1.38 1.11 6.49
N GLU A 10 -0.65 0.59 7.47
CA GLU A 10 -0.82 0.90 8.87
C GLU A 10 0.15 1.99 9.32
N PHE A 11 -0.36 3.04 9.96
CA PHE A 11 0.43 4.11 10.58
C PHE A 11 -0.27 4.59 11.86
N ASP A 12 0.48 4.75 12.95
CA ASP A 12 -0.04 5.13 14.28
C ASP A 12 -1.30 4.32 14.70
N ASP A 13 -1.21 2.98 14.57
CA ASP A 13 -2.27 2.02 14.90
C ASP A 13 -3.59 2.21 14.12
N ARG A 14 -3.52 2.84 12.93
CA ARG A 14 -4.66 3.08 12.04
C ARG A 14 -4.36 2.66 10.62
N TRP A 15 -5.38 2.10 9.96
CA TRP A 15 -5.32 1.74 8.55
C TRP A 15 -5.68 2.92 7.65
N HIS A 16 -4.85 3.14 6.63
CA HIS A 16 -4.99 4.20 5.65
C HIS A 16 -4.92 3.64 4.23
N ILE A 17 -5.55 4.33 3.26
CA ILE A 17 -5.48 3.98 1.84
C ILE A 17 -4.34 4.77 1.18
N ALA A 18 -3.46 4.07 0.47
CA ALA A 18 -2.38 4.64 -0.34
C ALA A 18 -2.71 4.72 -1.85
N GLY A 19 -3.84 4.15 -2.27
CA GLY A 19 -4.29 4.16 -3.66
C GLY A 19 -4.78 2.80 -4.13
N THR A 20 -4.82 2.59 -5.44
CA THR A 20 -5.32 1.37 -6.08
C THR A 20 -4.29 0.73 -6.98
N ILE A 21 -4.33 -0.60 -7.13
CA ILE A 21 -3.47 -1.35 -8.03
C ILE A 21 -4.25 -2.41 -8.82
N GLU A 22 -3.90 -2.57 -10.09
CA GLU A 22 -4.48 -3.59 -10.96
C GLU A 22 -3.64 -4.88 -10.92
N ALA A 23 -4.27 -6.00 -10.55
CA ALA A 23 -3.63 -7.32 -10.47
C ALA A 23 -4.64 -8.45 -10.74
N GLU A 24 -4.16 -9.64 -11.10
CA GLU A 24 -5.01 -10.82 -11.27
C GLU A 24 -5.35 -11.49 -9.94
N THR A 25 -4.46 -11.38 -8.94
CA THR A 25 -4.65 -11.97 -7.61
C THR A 25 -4.24 -11.01 -6.49
N LYS A 26 -4.76 -11.23 -5.27
CA LYS A 26 -4.34 -10.51 -4.06
C LYS A 26 -2.83 -10.61 -3.82
N PHE A 27 -2.24 -11.79 -4.03
CA PHE A 27 -0.80 -12.02 -3.86
C PHE A 27 0.03 -11.17 -4.84
N GLU A 28 -0.38 -11.13 -6.11
CA GLU A 28 0.26 -10.29 -7.11
C GLU A 28 0.10 -8.80 -6.78
N ALA A 29 -1.07 -8.36 -6.29
CA ALA A 29 -1.30 -6.99 -5.83
C ALA A 29 -0.35 -6.60 -4.69
N ILE A 30 -0.15 -7.48 -3.68
CA ILE A 30 0.80 -7.26 -2.58
C ILE A 30 2.23 -7.13 -3.13
N SER A 31 2.65 -8.05 -4.02
CA SER A 31 3.98 -8.00 -4.63
C SER A 31 4.18 -6.76 -5.52
N LYS A 32 3.09 -6.18 -6.04
CA LYS A 32 3.13 -5.00 -6.90
C LYS A 32 3.07 -3.69 -6.14
N VAL A 33 2.92 -3.67 -4.81
CA VAL A 33 2.98 -2.40 -4.03
C VAL A 33 4.24 -1.65 -4.42
N LYS A 34 4.07 -0.50 -5.08
CA LYS A 34 5.15 0.20 -5.78
C LYS A 34 5.83 1.21 -4.86
N GLU A 35 7.04 1.56 -5.25
CA GLU A 35 7.77 2.69 -4.67
C GLU A 35 6.98 4.02 -4.75
N ALA A 36 6.09 4.17 -5.74
CA ALA A 36 5.19 5.32 -5.81
C ALA A 36 4.28 5.44 -4.57
N SER A 37 3.70 4.33 -4.10
CA SER A 37 2.90 4.31 -2.87
C SER A 37 3.76 4.62 -1.64
N ILE A 38 4.99 4.09 -1.59
CA ILE A 38 5.94 4.38 -0.51
C ILE A 38 6.29 5.87 -0.46
N ILE A 39 6.60 6.48 -1.61
CA ILE A 39 6.91 7.91 -1.70
C ILE A 39 5.72 8.76 -1.25
N GLU A 40 4.50 8.42 -1.67
CA GLU A 40 3.30 9.13 -1.26
C GLU A 40 3.10 9.08 0.26
N ILE A 41 3.26 7.90 0.87
CA ILE A 41 3.19 7.70 2.32
C ILE A 41 4.28 8.52 3.04
N CYS A 42 5.51 8.52 2.50
CA CYS A 42 6.62 9.31 3.04
C CYS A 42 6.29 10.81 3.04
N LEU A 43 5.73 11.33 1.94
CA LEU A 43 5.33 12.73 1.83
C LEU A 43 4.17 13.07 2.78
N LYS A 44 3.20 12.18 2.91
CA LYS A 44 2.00 12.39 3.73
C LYS A 44 2.29 12.42 5.22
N HIS A 45 3.17 11.54 5.69
CA HIS A 45 3.48 11.40 7.12
C HIS A 45 4.85 11.96 7.53
N VAL A 46 5.59 12.53 6.56
CA VAL A 46 6.93 13.09 6.78
C VAL A 46 7.88 12.05 7.38
N VAL A 47 7.84 10.83 6.82
CA VAL A 47 8.68 9.70 7.24
C VAL A 47 9.64 9.29 6.12
N SER A 48 10.72 8.58 6.47
CA SER A 48 11.67 8.09 5.47
C SER A 48 11.15 6.82 4.79
N PRO A 49 11.57 6.54 3.54
CA PRO A 49 11.23 5.29 2.85
C PRO A 49 11.67 4.04 3.62
N ASP A 50 12.79 4.12 4.34
CA ASP A 50 13.28 3.04 5.21
C ASP A 50 12.37 2.79 6.41
N TYR A 51 11.80 3.85 6.99
CA TYR A 51 10.82 3.71 8.04
C TYR A 51 9.59 2.97 7.52
N VAL A 52 9.05 3.39 6.36
CA VAL A 52 7.90 2.74 5.73
C VAL A 52 8.16 1.25 5.50
N ARG A 53 9.29 0.90 4.89
CA ARG A 53 9.64 -0.51 4.57
C ARG A 53 9.87 -1.39 5.80
N LYS A 54 10.34 -0.83 6.91
CA LYS A 54 10.71 -1.59 8.12
C LYS A 54 9.63 -1.60 9.21
N LYS A 55 8.76 -0.60 9.24
CA LYS A 55 7.84 -0.33 10.36
C LYS A 55 6.37 -0.37 9.99
N MET A 56 6.01 -0.20 8.73
CA MET A 56 4.62 -0.22 8.31
C MET A 56 4.21 -1.60 7.79
N ASN A 57 3.00 -2.00 8.15
CA ASN A 57 2.34 -3.14 7.55
C ASN A 57 1.56 -2.69 6.31
N PHE A 58 1.53 -3.56 5.31
CA PHE A 58 0.75 -3.35 4.08
C PHE A 58 -0.23 -4.50 3.92
N ASP A 59 -1.43 -4.17 3.44
CA ASP A 59 -2.38 -5.17 2.95
C ASP A 59 -3.08 -4.63 1.70
N VAL A 60 -3.74 -5.49 0.96
CA VAL A 60 -4.58 -5.11 -0.17
C VAL A 60 -5.96 -5.75 -0.06
N GLY A 61 -7.00 -4.99 -0.41
CA GLY A 61 -8.40 -5.44 -0.35
C GLY A 61 -9.13 -5.16 -1.65
N GLU A 62 -10.15 -5.96 -1.94
CA GLU A 62 -10.97 -5.80 -3.14
C GLU A 62 -11.74 -4.46 -3.09
N THR A 63 -11.91 -3.84 -4.25
CA THR A 63 -12.77 -2.65 -4.39
C THR A 63 -14.20 -3.15 -4.58
N VAL A 64 -15.10 -2.81 -3.66
CA VAL A 64 -16.54 -3.15 -3.72
C VAL A 64 -17.23 -2.36 -4.83
#